data_AF-A0A0N4WX14-F1
#
_entry.id   AF-A0A0N4WX14-F1
#
_cell.length_a   1.000
_cell.length_b   1.000
_cell.length_c   1.000
_cell.angle_alpha   90.00
_cell.angle_beta   90.00
_cell.angle_gamma   90.00
#
_symmetry.space_group_name_H-M   'P 1'
#
loop_
_entity.id
_entity.type
_entity.pdbx_description
1 polymer ?
#
loop_
_entity_poly.entity_id
_entity_poly.type
_entity_poly.pdbx_seq_one_letter_code
_entity_poly.pdbx_strand_id
1 'polypeptide(L)'
;MHQDPAIHIRKTLRRHIQCILEPNAIVGIKFRGDKLLALQKRNDEQMKQLEARLNEEVKCHGVDSLEAKHLRDLIAKRSDNLKKAYRGVVVELADLHDRSERMVSKKAVQHVIDLANSRNLFAQIFSLETAKVHLCDM
;
A
#
# COMPACT_ATOMS: atom_id res chain seq x y z
N MET A 1 -11.61 2.42 28.20
CA MET A 1 -11.29 2.53 26.75
C MET A 1 -10.20 3.57 26.56
N HIS A 2 -8.94 3.20 26.76
CA HIS A 2 -7.80 4.08 26.45
C HIS A 2 -7.46 3.92 24.97
N GLN A 3 -7.79 4.92 24.17
CA GLN A 3 -7.28 5.03 22.81
C GLN A 3 -5.81 5.42 22.92
N ASP A 4 -4.93 4.55 22.44
CA ASP A 4 -3.49 4.75 22.41
C ASP A 4 -3.16 6.01 21.57
N PRO A 5 -2.53 7.05 22.15
CA PRO A 5 -2.25 8.30 21.45
C PRO A 5 -1.35 8.10 20.21
N ALA A 6 -0.55 7.02 20.17
CA ALA A 6 0.25 6.67 19.00
C ALA A 6 -0.61 6.30 17.78
N ILE A 7 -1.80 5.74 17.98
CA ILE A 7 -2.75 5.40 16.91
C ILE A 7 -3.45 6.65 16.38
N HIS A 8 -3.69 7.65 17.25
CA HIS A 8 -4.29 8.92 16.85
C HIS A 8 -3.31 9.78 16.04
N ILE A 9 -2.03 9.84 16.45
CA ILE A 9 -0.98 10.59 15.74
C ILE A 9 -0.75 10.05 14.32
N ARG A 10 -0.89 8.74 14.10
CA ARG A 10 -0.77 8.13 12.76
C ARG A 10 -1.88 8.54 11.79
N LYS A 11 -3.07 8.93 12.28
CA LYS A 11 -4.19 9.38 11.42
C LYS A 11 -4.10 10.85 11.02
N THR A 12 -3.44 11.69 11.81
CA THR A 12 -3.31 13.13 11.55
C THR A 12 -2.17 13.51 10.58
N LEU A 13 -1.35 12.52 10.19
CA LEU A 13 -0.22 12.67 9.26
C LEU A 13 -0.51 12.08 7.87
N ARG A 14 -1.74 12.21 7.36
CA ARG A 14 -2.00 12.14 5.90
C ARG A 14 -1.46 13.40 5.21
N ARG A 15 -0.15 13.64 5.32
CA ARG A 15 0.51 14.80 4.72
C ARG A 15 0.97 14.44 3.30
N HIS A 16 0.00 14.61 2.40
CA HIS A 16 0.18 14.84 0.95
C HIS A 16 0.47 13.56 0.16
N ILE A 17 -0.61 13.06 -0.45
CA ILE A 17 -0.64 11.92 -1.37
C ILE A 17 -0.62 12.52 -2.76
N GLN A 18 0.38 12.19 -3.58
CA GLN A 18 0.31 12.52 -5.00
C GLN A 18 0.79 11.35 -5.86
N CYS A 19 -0.16 10.77 -6.57
CA CYS A 19 0.07 9.69 -7.52
C CYS A 19 -0.91 9.80 -8.69
N ILE A 20 -0.68 8.98 -9.71
CA ILE A 20 -1.48 8.97 -10.95
C ILE A 20 -2.93 8.52 -10.67
N LEU A 21 -3.13 7.66 -9.68
CA LEU A 21 -4.43 7.09 -9.31
C LEU A 21 -4.56 7.02 -7.79
N GLU A 22 -5.79 7.14 -7.28
CA GLU A 22 -6.05 6.95 -5.85
C GLU A 22 -5.67 5.53 -5.39
N PRO A 23 -5.25 5.35 -4.12
CA PRO A 23 -4.85 4.04 -3.58
C PRO A 23 -5.89 2.94 -3.84
N ASN A 24 -7.18 3.25 -3.71
CA ASN A 24 -8.26 2.29 -3.97
C ASN A 24 -8.31 1.83 -5.44
N ALA A 25 -8.08 2.74 -6.38
CA ALA A 25 -8.03 2.43 -7.81
C ALA A 25 -6.79 1.59 -8.14
N ILE A 26 -5.62 1.94 -7.58
CA ILE A 26 -4.39 1.18 -7.76
C ILE A 26 -4.53 -0.24 -7.23
N VAL A 27 -5.03 -0.43 -6.01
CA VAL A 27 -5.28 -1.78 -5.48
C VAL A 27 -6.30 -2.51 -6.35
N GLY A 28 -7.31 -1.76 -6.79
CA GLY A 28 -8.29 -2.20 -7.76
C GLY A 28 -7.65 -2.76 -9.03
N ILE A 29 -6.46 -2.33 -9.48
CA ILE A 29 -5.79 -2.82 -10.69
C ILE A 29 -4.67 -3.83 -10.37
N LYS A 30 -3.84 -3.53 -9.36
CA LYS A 30 -2.59 -4.24 -9.07
C LYS A 30 -2.75 -5.42 -8.12
N PHE A 31 -3.80 -5.46 -7.29
CA PHE A 31 -4.01 -6.50 -6.29
C PHE A 31 -5.35 -7.23 -6.51
N ARG A 32 -5.69 -7.52 -7.77
CA ARG A 32 -6.86 -8.34 -8.13
C ARG A 32 -6.57 -9.84 -7.95
N GLY A 33 -7.59 -10.58 -7.54
CA GLY A 33 -7.66 -12.05 -7.58
C GLY A 33 -6.37 -12.74 -7.11
N ASP A 34 -5.63 -13.27 -8.07
CA ASP A 34 -4.42 -14.08 -7.87
C ASP A 34 -3.34 -13.38 -7.05
N LYS A 35 -3.14 -12.07 -7.26
CA LYS A 35 -2.11 -11.32 -6.53
C LYS A 35 -2.47 -11.11 -5.07
N LEU A 36 -3.76 -10.92 -4.77
CA LEU A 36 -4.24 -10.85 -3.39
C LEU A 36 -4.15 -12.21 -2.72
N LEU A 37 -4.52 -13.28 -3.44
CA LEU A 37 -4.43 -14.65 -2.95
C LEU A 37 -2.97 -15.05 -2.67
N ALA A 38 -2.03 -14.71 -3.56
CA ALA A 38 -0.60 -14.94 -3.35
C ALA A 38 -0.08 -14.20 -2.10
N LEU A 39 -0.53 -12.96 -1.89
CA LEU A 39 -0.20 -12.20 -0.68
C LEU A 39 -0.75 -12.86 0.59
N GLN A 40 -2.01 -13.33 0.56
CA GLN A 40 -2.62 -14.08 1.66
C GLN A 40 -1.86 -15.37 1.97
N LYS A 41 -1.55 -16.17 0.95
CA LYS A 41 -0.75 -17.40 1.07
C LYS A 41 0.62 -17.15 1.69
N ARG A 42 1.26 -16.03 1.33
CA ARG A 42 2.58 -15.67 1.88
C ARG A 42 2.53 -15.22 3.33
N ASN A 43 1.44 -14.57 3.77
CA ASN A 43 1.40 -13.85 5.02
C ASN A 43 0.47 -14.47 6.09
N ASP A 44 -0.47 -15.35 5.72
CA ASP A 44 -1.40 -16.02 6.65
C ASP A 44 -0.94 -17.46 6.93
N GLU A 45 -0.76 -17.79 8.21
CA GLU A 45 -0.25 -19.10 8.63
C GLU A 45 -1.23 -20.25 8.30
N GLN A 46 -2.52 -20.02 8.49
CA GLN A 46 -3.55 -21.04 8.20
C GLN A 46 -3.60 -21.33 6.70
N MET A 47 -3.51 -20.30 5.86
CA MET A 47 -3.39 -20.46 4.41
C MET A 47 -2.17 -21.30 4.01
N LYS A 48 -1.00 -21.06 4.61
CA LYS A 48 0.21 -21.87 4.35
C LYS A 48 0.01 -23.34 4.72
N GLN A 49 -0.59 -23.60 5.87
CA GLN A 49 -0.86 -24.96 6.34
C GLN A 49 -1.82 -25.69 5.40
N LEU A 50 -2.89 -25.02 4.97
CA LEU A 50 -3.85 -25.60 4.02
C LEU A 50 -3.21 -25.86 2.65
N GLU A 51 -2.36 -24.95 2.17
CA GLU A 51 -1.64 -25.13 0.91
C GLU A 51 -0.62 -26.27 0.98
N ALA A 52 0.09 -26.43 2.10
CA ALA A 52 0.99 -27.55 2.31
C ALA A 52 0.24 -28.89 2.29
N ARG A 53 -0.87 -29.00 3.02
CA ARG A 53 -1.73 -30.20 3.02
C ARG A 53 -2.28 -30.51 1.64
N LEU A 54 -2.73 -29.50 0.90
CA LEU A 54 -3.21 -29.68 -0.47
C LEU A 54 -2.10 -30.21 -1.38
N ASN A 55 -0.88 -29.68 -1.26
CA ASN A 55 0.24 -30.14 -2.07
C ASN A 55 0.67 -31.59 -1.74
N GLU A 56 0.58 -32.00 -0.47
CA GLU A 56 0.83 -33.37 -0.05
C GLU A 56 -0.25 -34.32 -0.58
N GLU A 57 -1.52 -33.96 -0.42
CA GLU A 57 -2.66 -34.75 -0.90
C GLU A 57 -2.62 -34.95 -2.42
N VAL A 58 -2.31 -33.88 -3.18
CA VAL A 58 -2.18 -33.95 -4.64
C VAL A 58 -1.03 -34.87 -5.07
N LYS A 59 0.06 -34.93 -4.30
CA LYS A 59 1.19 -35.82 -4.59
C LYS A 59 0.86 -37.29 -4.31
N CYS A 60 0.15 -37.56 -3.22
CA CYS A 60 -0.15 -38.93 -2.77
C CYS A 60 -1.34 -39.55 -3.49
N HIS A 61 -2.42 -38.78 -3.68
CA HIS A 61 -3.73 -39.28 -4.12
C HIS A 61 -4.24 -38.64 -5.42
N GLY A 62 -3.47 -37.71 -5.99
CA GLY A 62 -3.80 -37.03 -7.24
C GLY A 62 -4.73 -35.82 -7.06
N VAL A 63 -4.90 -35.08 -8.15
CA VAL A 63 -5.58 -33.76 -8.16
C VAL A 63 -7.08 -33.87 -7.83
N ASP A 64 -7.71 -34.99 -8.17
CA ASP A 64 -9.15 -35.23 -8.09
C ASP A 64 -9.63 -35.94 -6.82
N SER A 65 -8.72 -36.21 -5.87
CA SER A 65 -9.08 -36.74 -4.55
C SER A 65 -10.17 -35.90 -3.89
N LEU A 66 -11.10 -36.57 -3.19
CA LEU A 66 -12.18 -35.91 -2.45
C LEU A 66 -11.61 -34.94 -1.40
N GLU A 67 -10.53 -35.32 -0.73
CA GLU A 67 -9.84 -34.47 0.24
C GLU A 67 -9.14 -33.28 -0.43
N ALA A 68 -8.57 -33.46 -1.62
CA ALA A 68 -8.00 -32.35 -2.38
C ALA A 68 -9.07 -31.31 -2.78
N LYS A 69 -10.30 -31.76 -3.10
CA LYS A 69 -11.44 -30.86 -3.36
C LYS A 69 -11.85 -30.12 -2.08
N HIS A 70 -12.02 -30.85 -0.98
CA HIS A 70 -12.36 -30.27 0.31
C HIS A 70 -11.33 -29.23 0.81
N LEU A 71 -10.02 -29.51 0.64
CA LEU A 71 -8.95 -28.56 0.97
C LEU A 71 -8.99 -27.29 0.13
N ARG A 72 -9.33 -27.39 -1.17
CA ARG A 72 -9.54 -26.21 -2.03
C ARG A 72 -10.71 -25.36 -1.55
N ASP A 73 -11.80 -25.98 -1.11
CA ASP A 73 -12.97 -25.28 -0.57
C ASP A 73 -12.63 -24.56 0.74
N LEU A 74 -11.84 -25.18 1.61
CA LEU A 74 -11.34 -24.55 2.84
C LEU A 74 -10.45 -23.35 2.54
N ILE A 75 -9.55 -23.47 1.56
CA ILE A 75 -8.72 -22.36 1.07
C ILE A 75 -9.59 -21.22 0.54
N ALA A 76 -10.59 -21.53 -0.29
CA ALA A 76 -11.50 -20.52 -0.84
C ALA A 76 -12.26 -19.78 0.27
N LYS A 77 -12.77 -20.52 1.25
CA LYS A 77 -13.47 -19.98 2.42
C LYS A 77 -12.56 -19.09 3.28
N ARG A 78 -11.31 -19.50 3.52
CA ARG A 78 -10.33 -18.69 4.27
C ARG A 78 -9.97 -17.42 3.51
N SER A 79 -9.75 -17.52 2.19
CA SER A 79 -9.45 -16.39 1.32
C SER A 79 -10.57 -15.33 1.36
N ASP A 80 -11.83 -15.74 1.33
CA ASP A 80 -12.97 -14.82 1.38
C ASP A 80 -13.07 -14.11 2.74
N ASN A 81 -12.88 -14.84 3.85
CA ASN A 81 -12.83 -14.26 5.20
C ASN A 81 -11.71 -13.22 5.34
N LEU A 82 -10.54 -13.48 4.75
CA LEU A 82 -9.39 -12.59 4.80
C LEU A 82 -9.51 -11.38 3.87
N LYS A 83 -10.39 -11.43 2.86
CA LYS A 83 -10.48 -10.44 1.79
C LYS A 83 -10.66 -9.01 2.31
N LYS A 84 -11.56 -8.81 3.28
CA LYS A 84 -11.84 -7.48 3.86
C LYS A 84 -10.64 -6.91 4.61
N ALA A 85 -9.99 -7.73 5.44
CA ALA A 85 -8.83 -7.32 6.22
C ALA A 85 -7.63 -7.00 5.31
N TYR A 86 -7.32 -7.92 4.38
CA TYR A 86 -6.22 -7.73 3.44
C TYR A 86 -6.45 -6.54 2.51
N ARG A 87 -7.70 -6.25 2.12
CA ARG A 87 -8.01 -5.05 1.32
C ARG A 87 -7.55 -3.77 2.01
N GLY A 88 -7.74 -3.64 3.32
CA GLY A 88 -7.23 -2.49 4.08
C GLY A 88 -5.69 -2.41 4.04
N VAL A 89 -5.02 -3.55 4.21
CA VAL A 89 -3.55 -3.64 4.17
C VAL A 89 -2.99 -3.23 2.80
N VAL A 90 -3.56 -3.73 1.70
CA VAL A 90 -3.08 -3.35 0.36
C VAL A 90 -3.39 -1.90 0.00
N VAL A 91 -4.45 -1.31 0.55
CA VAL A 91 -4.73 0.13 0.38
C VAL A 91 -3.69 0.97 1.11
N GLU A 92 -3.34 0.62 2.35
CA GLU A 92 -2.25 1.29 3.08
C GLU A 92 -0.90 1.10 2.38
N LEU A 93 -0.64 -0.08 1.82
CA LEU A 93 0.56 -0.34 1.03
C LEU A 93 0.61 0.53 -0.23
N ALA A 94 -0.53 0.72 -0.90
CA ALA A 94 -0.63 1.63 -2.03
C ALA A 94 -0.39 3.09 -1.59
N ASP A 95 -0.95 3.51 -0.45
CA ASP A 95 -0.76 4.85 0.12
C ASP A 95 0.70 5.13 0.50
N LEU A 96 1.42 4.12 1.01
CA LEU A 96 2.85 4.22 1.31
C LEU A 96 3.71 4.53 0.07
N HIS A 97 3.27 4.12 -1.12
CA HIS A 97 3.97 4.49 -2.35
C HIS A 97 3.85 5.98 -2.69
N ASP A 98 2.89 6.68 -2.11
CA ASP A 98 2.51 8.04 -2.55
C ASP A 98 3.05 9.12 -1.61
N ARG A 99 3.99 8.75 -0.73
CA ARG A 99 4.60 9.64 0.25
C ARG A 99 5.68 10.53 -0.37
N SER A 100 5.83 11.71 0.23
CA SER A 100 6.80 12.74 -0.16
C SER A 100 8.25 12.24 -0.24
N GLU A 101 8.64 11.29 0.61
CA GLU A 101 9.95 10.62 0.59
C GLU A 101 10.27 9.99 -0.78
N ARG A 102 9.27 9.36 -1.42
CA ARG A 102 9.43 8.79 -2.76
C ARG A 102 9.54 9.89 -3.81
N MET A 103 8.78 10.98 -3.67
CA MET A 103 8.83 12.12 -4.60
C MET A 103 10.23 12.76 -4.61
N VAL A 104 10.84 12.93 -3.43
CA VAL A 104 12.23 13.41 -3.29
C VAL A 104 13.22 12.41 -3.90
N SER A 105 13.06 11.12 -3.61
CA SER A 105 13.93 10.06 -4.15
C SER A 105 13.89 9.99 -5.68
N LYS A 106 12.74 10.34 -6.28
CA LYS A 106 12.56 10.43 -7.73
C LYS A 106 12.87 11.82 -8.30
N LYS A 107 13.33 12.76 -7.48
CA LYS A 107 13.63 14.14 -7.85
C LYS A 107 12.43 14.84 -8.52
N ALA A 108 11.21 14.43 -8.19
CA ALA A 108 9.98 15.01 -8.72
C ALA A 108 9.61 16.33 -8.03
N VAL A 109 10.15 16.55 -6.82
CA VAL A 109 9.96 17.76 -6.02
C VAL A 109 11.31 18.24 -5.50
N GLN A 110 11.44 19.54 -5.31
CA GLN A 110 12.66 20.17 -4.79
C GLN A 110 12.61 20.36 -3.26
N HIS A 111 11.42 20.56 -2.70
CA HIS A 111 11.21 20.83 -1.28
C HIS A 111 10.04 20.03 -0.73
N VAL A 112 10.20 19.48 0.48
CA VAL A 112 9.13 18.89 1.28
C VAL A 112 9.11 19.65 2.59
N ILE A 113 7.99 20.30 2.88
CA ILE A 113 7.84 21.14 4.06
C ILE A 113 6.47 21.00 4.68
N ASP A 114 6.39 21.24 5.97
CA ASP A 114 5.11 21.35 6.67
C ASP A 114 4.36 22.62 6.25
N LEU A 115 3.04 22.52 6.20
CA LEU A 115 2.16 23.62 5.80
C LEU A 115 2.40 24.90 6.62
N ALA A 116 2.70 24.77 7.92
CA ALA A 116 2.98 25.90 8.80
C ALA A 116 4.21 26.73 8.36
N ASN A 117 5.22 26.09 7.78
CA ASN A 117 6.44 26.74 7.33
C ASN A 117 6.41 27.12 5.84
N SER A 118 5.34 26.78 5.13
CA SER A 118 5.20 27.02 3.68
C SER A 118 5.35 28.50 3.32
N ARG A 119 4.77 29.42 4.10
CA ARG A 119 4.85 30.86 3.86
C ARG A 119 6.30 31.36 3.81
N ASN A 120 7.13 30.90 4.74
CA ASN A 120 8.53 31.34 4.83
C ASN A 120 9.33 30.82 3.62
N LEU A 121 9.13 29.56 3.25
CA LEU A 121 9.76 28.97 2.08
C LEU A 121 9.37 29.71 0.80
N PHE A 122 8.08 29.94 0.57
CA PHE A 122 7.61 30.64 -0.63
C PHE A 122 8.06 32.10 -0.69
N ALA A 123 8.07 32.82 0.44
CA ALA A 123 8.60 34.19 0.48
C ALA A 123 10.08 34.24 0.05
N GLN A 124 10.90 33.27 0.47
CA GLN A 124 12.30 33.17 0.05
C GLN A 124 12.44 32.80 -1.42
N ILE A 125 11.69 31.79 -1.88
CA ILE A 125 11.70 31.36 -3.28
C ILE A 125 11.32 32.52 -4.20
N PHE A 126 10.20 33.21 -3.94
CA PHE A 126 9.77 34.31 -4.79
C PHE A 126 10.78 35.46 -4.82
N SER A 127 11.37 35.82 -3.67
CA SER A 127 12.38 36.88 -3.62
C SER A 127 13.61 36.52 -4.46
N LEU A 128 14.11 35.28 -4.33
CA LEU A 128 15.30 34.82 -5.07
C LEU A 128 15.02 34.65 -6.57
N GLU A 129 13.91 34.01 -6.94
CA GLU A 129 13.59 33.76 -8.35
C GLU A 129 13.26 35.06 -9.09
N THR A 130 12.59 36.03 -8.45
CA THR A 130 12.33 37.34 -9.07
C THR A 130 13.64 38.09 -9.35
N ALA A 131 14.59 38.07 -8.41
CA ALA A 131 15.90 38.69 -8.60
C ALA A 131 16.69 38.00 -9.73
N LYS A 132 16.66 36.67 -9.80
CA LYS A 132 17.32 35.92 -10.88
C LYS A 132 16.75 36.26 -12.25
N VAL A 133 15.42 36.31 -12.38
CA VAL A 133 14.74 36.68 -13.62
C VAL A 133 15.14 38.09 -14.04
N HIS A 134 15.08 39.05 -13.12
CA HIS A 134 15.45 40.43 -13.41
C HIS A 134 16.90 40.57 -13.90
N LEU A 135 17.84 39.83 -13.30
CA LEU A 135 19.24 39.83 -13.72
C LEU A 135 19.48 39.19 -15.09
N CYS A 136 18.67 38.21 -15.49
CA CYS A 136 18.75 37.59 -16.81
C CYS A 136 18.18 38.49 -17.93
N ASP A 137 17.30 39.42 -17.58
CA ASP A 137 16.66 40.35 -18.52
C ASP A 137 17.52 41.61 -18.81
N MET A 138 18.62 41.81 -18.07
CA MET A 138 19.60 42.89 -18.28
C MET A 138 20.78 42.45 -19.16
#